data_AF-A0A3M9ZDF7-F1
#
_entry.id   AF-A0A3M9ZDF7-F1
#
_cell.length_a   1.000
_cell.length_b   1.000
_cell.length_c   1.000
_cell.angle_alpha   90.00
_cell.angle_beta   90.00
_cell.angle_gamma   90.00
#
_symmetry.space_group_name_H-M   'P 1'
#
loop_
_entity.id
_entity.type
_entity.pdbx_description
1 polymer ?
#
loop_
_entity_poly.entity_id
_entity_poly.type
_entity_poly.pdbx_seq_one_letter_code
_entity_poly.pdbx_strand_id
1 'polypeptide(L)'
;MTATPQLNQDVSLEFQRFLQKVHLLDLRPIASQLIQAQPQRAPQSIVRAIADYLEFLYLVDRHPHLQLVPTVEVDEVWHHHILDTRKYAGDCQLLFGKFIHHATYVGTYSEEERLAQLQAFTLTQALYRHYFGRTIGSIPADCESWVDNTSQNRSAVQATVNRLPDEVFNLMKYST
;
A
#
# COMPACT_ATOMS: atom_id res chain seq x y z
N MET A 1 0.93 -26.44 -14.10
CA MET A 1 2.33 -26.50 -13.61
C MET A 1 2.25 -26.10 -12.14
N THR A 2 3.07 -26.65 -11.24
CA THR A 2 3.06 -26.34 -9.79
C THR A 2 4.38 -25.72 -9.37
N ALA A 3 4.34 -24.68 -8.52
CA ALA A 3 5.52 -23.88 -8.20
C ALA A 3 6.48 -24.76 -7.47
N THR A 4 7.76 -24.61 -7.80
CA THR A 4 8.81 -25.35 -7.14
C THR A 4 8.75 -25.00 -5.65
N PRO A 5 8.67 -25.99 -4.73
CA PRO A 5 8.50 -25.77 -3.29
C PRO A 5 9.49 -24.78 -2.65
N GLN A 6 10.64 -24.60 -3.29
CA GLN A 6 11.73 -23.74 -2.87
C GLN A 6 11.38 -22.24 -2.97
N LEU A 7 10.68 -21.82 -4.04
CA LEU A 7 10.26 -20.42 -4.22
C LEU A 7 9.26 -19.98 -3.13
N ASN A 8 8.35 -20.88 -2.75
CA ASN A 8 7.40 -20.63 -1.66
C ASN A 8 8.09 -20.55 -0.29
N GLN A 9 9.17 -21.31 -0.09
CA GLN A 9 9.98 -21.23 1.14
C GLN A 9 10.77 -19.93 1.22
N ASP A 10 11.35 -19.47 0.11
CA ASP A 10 12.11 -18.22 0.07
C ASP A 10 11.20 -17.01 0.32
N VAL A 11 10.02 -16.96 -0.30
CA VAL A 11 9.00 -15.92 -0.03
C VAL A 11 8.58 -15.93 1.44
N SER A 12 8.42 -17.11 2.05
CA SER A 12 8.07 -17.23 3.47
C SER A 12 9.19 -16.70 4.38
N LEU A 13 10.46 -16.96 4.06
CA LEU A 13 11.60 -16.49 4.84
C LEU A 13 11.82 -14.97 4.72
N GLU A 14 11.67 -14.41 3.52
CA GLU A 14 11.70 -12.96 3.29
C GLU A 14 10.62 -12.26 4.10
N PHE A 15 9.39 -12.78 4.06
CA PHE A 15 8.27 -12.26 4.83
C PHE A 15 8.56 -12.32 6.34
N GLN A 16 9.09 -13.43 6.85
CA GLN A 16 9.46 -13.55 8.27
C GLN A 16 10.54 -12.55 8.69
N ARG A 17 11.57 -12.34 7.88
CA ARG A 17 12.62 -11.34 8.14
C ARG A 17 12.04 -9.92 8.16
N PHE A 18 11.13 -9.62 7.25
CA PHE A 18 10.44 -8.33 7.26
C PHE A 18 9.61 -8.15 8.53
N LEU A 19 8.85 -9.17 8.93
CA LEU A 19 8.05 -9.13 10.17
C LEU A 19 8.90 -8.93 11.43
N GLN A 20 10.12 -9.49 11.46
CA GLN A 20 11.07 -9.24 12.56
C GLN A 20 11.44 -7.76 12.67
N LYS A 21 11.69 -7.09 11.53
CA LYS A 21 11.94 -5.64 11.50
C LYS A 21 10.69 -4.87 11.94
N VAL A 22 9.52 -5.24 11.43
CA VAL A 22 8.23 -4.62 11.79
C VAL A 22 7.94 -4.71 13.29
N HIS A 23 8.30 -5.81 13.95
CA HIS A 23 8.08 -5.96 15.39
C HIS A 23 8.88 -4.95 16.24
N LEU A 24 9.94 -4.36 15.69
CA LEU A 24 10.73 -3.32 16.35
C LEU A 24 10.11 -1.92 16.21
N LEU A 25 9.11 -1.74 15.34
CA LEU A 25 8.43 -0.46 15.17
C LEU A 25 7.46 -0.22 16.32
N ASP A 26 7.61 0.90 17.02
CA ASP A 26 6.61 1.37 17.97
C ASP A 26 5.52 2.18 17.25
N LEU A 27 4.39 1.57 16.93
CA LEU A 27 3.26 2.24 16.26
C LEU A 27 2.21 2.83 17.22
N ARG A 28 2.41 2.71 18.54
CA ARG A 28 1.45 3.24 19.54
C ARG A 28 1.23 4.75 19.44
N PRO A 29 2.26 5.59 19.15
CA PRO A 29 2.05 7.01 18.96
C PRO A 29 1.13 7.32 17.77
N ILE A 30 1.32 6.61 16.65
CA ILE A 30 0.50 6.78 15.44
C ILE A 30 -0.95 6.36 15.70
N ALA A 31 -1.15 5.21 16.35
CA ALA A 31 -2.49 4.76 16.74
C ALA A 31 -3.18 5.78 17.66
N SER A 32 -2.44 6.34 18.62
CA SER A 32 -2.95 7.34 19.56
C SER A 32 -3.34 8.64 18.85
N GLN A 33 -2.52 9.12 17.91
CA GLN A 33 -2.82 10.29 17.09
C GLN A 33 -4.06 10.08 16.23
N LEU A 34 -4.19 8.93 15.56
CA LEU A 34 -5.37 8.59 14.76
C LEU A 34 -6.65 8.55 15.59
N ILE A 35 -6.61 7.95 16.78
CA ILE A 35 -7.76 7.91 17.71
C ILE A 35 -8.16 9.34 18.14
N GLN A 36 -7.17 10.18 18.46
CA GLN A 36 -7.42 11.57 18.88
C GLN A 36 -7.96 12.43 17.73
N ALA A 37 -7.42 12.26 16.52
CA ALA A 37 -7.84 12.99 15.33
C ALA A 37 -9.23 12.56 14.83
N GLN A 38 -9.63 11.31 15.07
CA GLN A 38 -10.87 10.74 14.53
C GLN A 38 -11.69 10.04 15.64
N PRO A 39 -12.19 10.77 16.65
CA PRO A 39 -12.84 10.17 17.83
C PRO A 39 -14.13 9.40 17.50
N GLN A 40 -14.76 9.68 16.36
CA GLN A 40 -15.96 8.97 15.90
C GLN A 40 -15.66 7.68 15.12
N ARG A 41 -14.40 7.48 14.71
CA ARG A 41 -14.00 6.29 13.96
C ARG A 41 -13.87 5.10 14.91
N ALA A 42 -14.48 3.97 14.53
CA ALA A 42 -14.43 2.77 15.34
C ALA A 42 -12.97 2.29 15.54
N PRO A 43 -12.52 1.99 16.78
CA PRO A 43 -11.13 1.58 17.05
C PRO A 43 -10.66 0.39 16.21
N GLN A 44 -11.55 -0.57 15.93
CA GLN A 44 -11.23 -1.72 15.09
C GLN A 44 -10.85 -1.32 13.66
N SER A 45 -11.44 -0.24 13.12
CA SER A 45 -11.10 0.25 11.78
C SER A 45 -9.71 0.92 11.74
N ILE A 46 -9.28 1.54 12.85
CA ILE A 46 -7.92 2.10 12.99
C ILE A 46 -6.91 0.95 13.08
N VAL A 47 -7.19 -0.06 13.91
CA VAL A 47 -6.37 -1.28 13.99
C VAL A 47 -6.25 -1.94 12.62
N ARG A 48 -7.35 -2.01 11.87
CA ARG A 48 -7.33 -2.55 10.51
C ARG A 48 -6.48 -1.70 9.56
N ALA A 49 -6.64 -0.38 9.58
CA ALA A 49 -5.83 0.51 8.74
C ALA A 49 -4.33 0.39 9.03
N ILE A 50 -3.95 0.26 10.31
CA ILE A 50 -2.55 0.04 10.71
C ILE A 50 -2.02 -1.32 10.20
N ALA A 51 -2.82 -2.38 10.31
CA ALA A 51 -2.45 -3.69 9.76
C ALA A 51 -2.28 -3.63 8.23
N ASP A 52 -3.20 -2.96 7.53
CA ASP A 52 -3.13 -2.76 6.09
C ASP A 52 -1.88 -1.93 5.71
N TYR A 53 -1.53 -0.92 6.50
CA TYR A 53 -0.31 -0.13 6.32
C TYR A 53 0.98 -0.94 6.50
N LEU A 54 1.04 -1.84 7.49
CA LEU A 54 2.20 -2.74 7.65
C LEU A 54 2.39 -3.67 6.45
N GLU A 55 1.30 -4.18 5.89
CA GLU A 55 1.34 -4.95 4.64
C GLU A 55 1.75 -4.09 3.45
N PHE A 56 1.33 -2.83 3.39
CA PHE A 56 1.76 -1.89 2.35
C PHE A 56 3.28 -1.70 2.40
N LEU A 57 3.86 -1.52 3.59
CA LEU A 57 5.31 -1.39 3.76
C LEU A 57 6.05 -2.65 3.29
N TYR A 58 5.48 -3.83 3.50
CA TYR A 58 6.06 -5.06 2.94
C TYR A 58 6.11 -5.02 1.41
N LEU A 59 5.04 -4.55 0.76
CA LEU A 59 5.04 -4.42 -0.71
C LEU A 59 6.07 -3.38 -1.18
N VAL A 60 6.25 -2.28 -0.46
CA VAL A 60 7.28 -1.27 -0.74
C VAL A 60 8.69 -1.87 -0.64
N ASP A 61 8.95 -2.69 0.38
CA ASP A 61 10.22 -3.43 0.54
C ASP A 61 10.43 -4.44 -0.60
N ARG A 62 9.35 -5.10 -1.05
CA ARG A 62 9.44 -6.11 -2.10
C ARG A 62 9.57 -5.57 -3.50
N HIS A 63 9.01 -4.39 -3.74
CA HIS A 63 8.96 -3.78 -5.05
C HIS A 63 9.50 -2.35 -5.03
N PRO A 64 10.79 -2.14 -4.68
CA PRO A 64 11.37 -0.80 -4.49
C PRO A 64 11.48 0.02 -5.78
N HIS A 65 11.17 -0.58 -6.93
CA HIS A 65 11.18 0.04 -8.27
C HIS A 65 9.77 0.32 -8.80
N LEU A 66 8.73 -0.16 -8.13
CA LEU A 66 7.34 0.06 -8.55
C LEU A 66 6.75 1.25 -7.81
N GLN A 67 5.96 2.05 -8.51
CA GLN A 67 5.10 3.02 -7.89
C GLN A 67 3.89 2.30 -7.30
N LEU A 68 3.78 2.30 -5.98
CA LEU A 68 2.64 1.72 -5.27
C LEU A 68 1.75 2.85 -4.75
N VAL A 69 0.44 2.69 -4.94
CA VAL A 69 -0.57 3.64 -4.48
C VAL A 69 -1.38 2.98 -3.36
N PRO A 70 -1.38 3.52 -2.14
CA PRO A 70 -2.13 2.97 -1.02
C PRO A 70 -3.65 3.19 -1.16
N THR A 71 -4.45 2.55 -0.32
CA THR A 71 -5.83 3.01 -0.08
C THR A 71 -5.84 4.27 0.77
N VAL A 72 -6.95 5.00 0.80
CA VAL A 72 -7.12 6.18 1.66
C VAL A 72 -6.74 5.86 3.11
N GLU A 73 -7.26 4.78 3.69
CA GLU A 73 -7.01 4.45 5.09
C GLU A 73 -5.53 4.12 5.38
N VAL A 74 -4.84 3.48 4.44
CA VAL A 74 -3.41 3.19 4.55
C VAL A 74 -2.59 4.48 4.44
N ASP A 75 -2.99 5.36 3.53
CA ASP A 75 -2.36 6.66 3.31
C ASP A 75 -2.50 7.59 4.52
N GLU A 76 -3.65 7.56 5.20
CA GLU A 76 -3.86 8.28 6.46
C GLU A 76 -2.86 7.85 7.54
N VAL A 77 -2.66 6.54 7.70
CA VAL A 77 -1.70 5.99 8.67
C VAL A 77 -0.29 6.43 8.29
N TRP A 78 0.04 6.37 6.99
CA TRP A 78 1.34 6.79 6.48
C TRP A 78 1.60 8.29 6.74
N HIS A 79 0.61 9.15 6.49
CA HIS A 79 0.69 10.57 6.82
C HIS A 79 0.99 10.81 8.29
N HIS A 80 0.29 10.14 9.22
CA HIS A 80 0.56 10.29 10.65
C HIS A 80 1.94 9.78 11.04
N HIS A 81 2.44 8.74 10.38
CA HIS A 81 3.80 8.26 10.61
C HIS A 81 4.85 9.30 10.17
N ILE A 82 4.66 9.95 9.02
CA ILE A 82 5.59 10.97 8.50
C ILE A 82 5.68 12.20 9.41
N LEU A 83 4.61 12.57 10.12
CA LEU A 83 4.58 13.73 11.01
C LEU A 83 5.66 13.67 12.11
N ASP A 84 5.99 12.47 12.61
CA ASP A 84 7.19 12.27 13.43
C ASP A 84 8.39 11.97 12.53
N THR A 85 8.92 13.03 11.90
CA THR A 85 9.97 12.93 10.88
C THR A 85 11.22 12.16 11.34
N ARG A 86 11.61 12.29 12.62
CA ARG A 86 12.76 11.57 13.17
C ARG A 86 12.47 10.08 13.29
N LYS A 87 11.31 9.72 13.84
CA LYS A 87 10.90 8.33 13.95
C LYS A 87 10.72 7.71 12.56
N TYR A 88 10.04 8.40 11.65
CA TYR A 88 9.82 7.92 10.28
C TYR A 88 11.12 7.65 9.54
N ALA A 89 12.12 8.56 9.66
CA ALA A 89 13.43 8.35 9.06
C ALA A 89 14.15 7.11 9.65
N GLY A 90 14.08 6.92 10.97
CA GLY A 90 14.64 5.75 11.65
C GLY A 90 13.97 4.44 11.24
N ASP A 91 12.64 4.43 11.21
CA ASP A 91 11.84 3.27 10.82
C ASP A 91 12.06 2.94 9.33
N CYS A 92 12.19 3.94 8.45
CA CYS A 92 12.55 3.74 7.05
C CYS A 92 13.95 3.15 6.89
N GLN A 93 14.93 3.64 7.65
CA GLN A 93 16.28 3.09 7.64
C GLN A 93 16.30 1.63 8.10
N LEU A 94 15.54 1.31 9.16
CA LEU A 94 15.42 -0.04 9.68
C LEU A 94 14.75 -0.99 8.68
N LEU A 95 13.63 -0.55 8.08
CA LEU A 95 12.84 -1.38 7.17
C LEU A 95 13.49 -1.51 5.80
N PHE A 96 13.93 -0.42 5.20
CA PHE A 96 14.28 -0.36 3.77
C PHE A 96 15.75 -0.03 3.51
N GLY A 97 16.51 0.33 4.54
CA GLY A 97 17.88 0.82 4.40
C GLY A 97 17.99 2.22 3.78
N LYS A 98 16.86 2.89 3.52
CA LYS A 98 16.77 4.23 2.90
C LYS A 98 15.48 4.92 3.32
N PHE A 99 15.45 6.24 3.20
CA PHE A 99 14.22 7.03 3.36
C PHE A 99 13.26 6.74 2.19
N ILE A 100 11.99 6.49 2.49
CA ILE A 100 10.95 6.36 1.48
C ILE A 100 10.20 7.68 1.37
N HIS A 101 10.20 8.27 0.18
CA HIS A 101 9.49 9.52 -0.05
C HIS A 101 8.01 9.24 -0.30
N HIS A 102 7.15 9.98 0.39
CA HIS A 102 5.73 10.08 0.05
C HIS A 102 5.57 11.16 -1.01
N ALA A 103 4.89 10.83 -2.12
CA ALA A 103 4.68 11.75 -3.21
C ALA A 103 3.42 12.60 -2.93
N THR A 104 3.61 13.78 -2.37
CA THR A 104 2.54 14.72 -1.98
C THR A 104 2.08 15.60 -3.15
N TYR A 105 1.81 15.02 -4.33
CA TYR A 105 1.41 15.83 -5.48
C TYR A 105 0.01 16.43 -5.27
N VAL A 106 0.00 17.65 -4.72
CA VAL A 106 -1.18 18.51 -4.63
C VAL A 106 -1.24 19.33 -5.91
N GLY A 107 -2.23 19.08 -6.78
CA GLY A 107 -2.44 19.85 -8.00
C GLY A 107 -3.27 19.15 -9.05
N THR A 108 -3.58 19.88 -10.13
CA THR A 108 -4.35 19.34 -11.27
C THR A 108 -3.51 18.31 -12.03
N TYR A 109 -3.78 17.03 -11.80
CA TYR A 109 -3.24 15.97 -12.64
C TYR A 109 -3.76 16.08 -14.07
N SER A 110 -2.85 15.94 -15.03
CA SER A 110 -3.20 15.60 -16.42
C SER A 110 -3.95 14.26 -16.48
N GLU A 111 -4.67 14.03 -17.57
CA GLU A 111 -5.38 12.75 -17.79
C GLU A 111 -4.42 11.55 -17.78
N GLU A 112 -3.21 11.73 -18.31
CA GLU A 112 -2.15 10.71 -18.33
C GLU A 112 -1.68 10.36 -16.91
N GLU A 113 -1.43 11.35 -16.05
CA GLU A 113 -1.01 11.12 -14.67
C GLU A 113 -2.10 10.43 -13.85
N ARG A 114 -3.38 10.81 -14.05
CA ARG A 114 -4.52 10.13 -13.44
C ARG A 114 -4.58 8.66 -13.87
N LEU A 115 -4.41 8.39 -15.16
CA LEU A 115 -4.40 7.02 -15.66
C LEU A 115 -3.24 6.20 -15.07
N ALA A 116 -2.04 6.78 -15.00
CA ALA A 116 -0.87 6.13 -14.40
C ALA A 116 -1.09 5.81 -12.92
N GLN A 117 -1.69 6.73 -12.15
CA GLN A 117 -2.03 6.51 -10.74
C GLN A 117 -3.04 5.37 -10.57
N LEU A 118 -4.08 5.31 -11.42
CA LEU A 118 -5.07 4.22 -11.40
C LEU A 118 -4.46 2.85 -11.75
N GLN A 119 -3.52 2.82 -12.70
CA GLN A 119 -2.77 1.61 -13.04
C GLN A 119 -1.88 1.15 -11.87
N ALA A 120 -1.16 2.08 -11.23
CA ALA A 120 -0.35 1.81 -10.05
C ALA A 120 -1.19 1.30 -8.86
N PHE A 121 -2.39 1.86 -8.66
CA PHE A 121 -3.32 1.37 -7.65
C PHE A 121 -3.83 -0.04 -7.96
N THR A 122 -4.20 -0.29 -9.22
CA THR A 122 -4.62 -1.62 -9.68
C THR A 122 -3.54 -2.66 -9.42
N LEU A 123 -2.29 -2.33 -9.73
CA LEU A 123 -1.14 -3.17 -9.43
C LEU A 123 -1.00 -3.41 -7.92
N THR A 124 -1.13 -2.37 -7.10
CA THR A 124 -1.08 -2.49 -5.64
C THR A 124 -2.15 -3.46 -5.13
N GLN A 125 -3.39 -3.37 -5.61
CA GLN A 125 -4.47 -4.30 -5.25
C GLN A 125 -4.15 -5.74 -5.65
N ALA A 126 -3.57 -5.95 -6.84
CA ALA A 126 -3.17 -7.27 -7.30
C ALA A 126 -2.05 -7.87 -6.43
N LEU A 127 -1.09 -7.05 -6.00
CA LEU A 127 -0.03 -7.47 -5.08
C LEU A 127 -0.58 -7.86 -3.71
N TYR A 128 -1.54 -7.12 -3.15
CA TYR A 128 -2.22 -7.52 -1.91
C TYR A 128 -2.91 -8.88 -2.04
N ARG A 129 -3.58 -9.12 -3.17
CA ARG A 129 -4.22 -10.41 -3.44
C ARG A 129 -3.18 -11.53 -3.53
N HIS A 130 -2.05 -11.27 -4.19
CA HIS A 130 -0.98 -12.23 -4.36
C HIS A 130 -0.32 -12.61 -3.01
N TYR A 131 0.11 -11.62 -2.23
CA TYR A 131 0.87 -11.87 -1.00
C TYR A 131 0.01 -12.24 0.21
N PHE A 132 -1.22 -11.71 0.29
CA PHE A 132 -2.04 -11.81 1.50
C PHE A 132 -3.40 -12.48 1.26
N GLY A 133 -3.70 -12.90 0.03
CA GLY A 133 -4.95 -13.58 -0.30
C GLY A 133 -6.21 -12.72 -0.12
N ARG A 134 -6.06 -11.38 -0.03
CA ARG A 134 -7.17 -10.47 0.27
C ARG A 134 -7.28 -9.33 -0.74
N THR A 135 -8.48 -8.78 -0.85
CA THR A 135 -8.73 -7.55 -1.61
C THR A 135 -8.78 -6.39 -0.62
N ILE A 136 -8.08 -5.30 -0.93
CA ILE A 136 -8.11 -4.05 -0.15
C ILE A 136 -9.19 -3.11 -0.69
N GLY A 137 -9.38 -1.95 -0.03
CA GLY A 137 -10.34 -0.92 -0.44
C GLY A 137 -10.28 -0.59 -1.94
N SER A 138 -11.43 -0.19 -2.49
CA SER A 138 -11.57 0.12 -3.93
C SER A 138 -11.19 1.56 -4.30
N ILE A 139 -10.83 2.38 -3.32
CA ILE A 139 -10.60 3.81 -3.50
C ILE A 139 -9.08 4.05 -3.37
N PRO A 140 -8.39 4.49 -4.44
CA PRO A 140 -7.01 4.92 -4.32
C PRO A 140 -6.92 6.12 -3.39
N ALA A 141 -5.84 6.22 -2.64
CA ALA A 141 -5.48 7.50 -2.04
C ALA A 141 -5.19 8.48 -3.17
N ASP A 142 -6.08 9.44 -3.36
CA ASP A 142 -5.82 10.62 -4.18
C ASP A 142 -5.37 11.75 -3.25
N CYS A 143 -4.35 12.49 -3.66
CA CYS A 143 -3.86 13.64 -2.92
C CYS A 143 -4.91 14.78 -2.89
N GLU A 144 -5.97 14.71 -3.72
CA GLU A 144 -6.97 15.78 -3.87
C GLU A 144 -8.24 15.71 -2.99
N SER A 145 -8.52 14.69 -2.15
CA SER A 145 -9.82 14.72 -1.44
C SER A 145 -9.91 14.05 -0.06
N TRP A 146 -9.61 14.85 0.95
CA TRP A 146 -10.48 14.90 2.15
C TRP A 146 -11.70 15.83 1.91
N VAL A 147 -12.31 15.82 0.71
CA VAL A 147 -13.60 16.47 0.43
C VAL A 147 -14.32 15.76 -0.73
N ASP A 148 -15.46 15.13 -0.42
CA ASP A 148 -16.59 14.73 -1.27
C ASP A 148 -16.42 14.00 -2.64
N ASN A 149 -16.76 12.69 -2.61
CA ASN A 149 -17.70 11.94 -3.48
C ASN A 149 -17.41 11.74 -5.01
N THR A 150 -17.44 10.49 -5.49
CA THR A 150 -18.53 9.92 -6.35
C THR A 150 -18.18 8.62 -7.10
N SER A 151 -19.24 7.85 -7.32
CA SER A 151 -19.41 6.53 -7.97
C SER A 151 -18.87 6.37 -9.40
N GLN A 152 -18.36 7.44 -10.03
CA GLN A 152 -18.00 7.45 -11.46
C GLN A 152 -16.62 6.85 -11.78
N ASN A 153 -15.73 6.71 -10.80
CA ASN A 153 -14.40 6.13 -11.03
C ASN A 153 -14.36 4.60 -11.09
N ARG A 154 -15.41 3.88 -10.65
CA ARG A 154 -15.39 2.41 -10.59
C ARG A 154 -15.40 1.73 -11.97
N SER A 155 -16.14 2.27 -12.94
CA SER A 155 -16.27 1.67 -14.28
C SER A 155 -15.03 1.90 -15.16
N ALA A 156 -14.41 3.08 -15.06
CA ALA A 156 -13.19 3.43 -15.80
C ALA A 156 -11.96 2.65 -15.28
N VAL A 157 -11.85 2.46 -13.95
CA VAL A 157 -10.81 1.63 -13.34
C VAL A 157 -10.95 0.18 -13.79
N GLN A 158 -12.15 -0.40 -13.70
CA GLN A 158 -12.39 -1.78 -14.14
C GLN A 158 -12.09 -1.99 -15.63
N ALA A 159 -12.43 -1.02 -16.49
CA ALA A 159 -12.10 -1.07 -17.91
C ALA A 159 -10.59 -0.96 -18.18
N THR A 160 -9.85 -0.21 -17.35
CA THR A 160 -8.39 -0.05 -17.45
C THR A 160 -7.66 -1.31 -16.98
N VAL A 161 -8.10 -1.91 -15.86
CA VAL A 161 -7.62 -3.22 -15.37
C VAL A 161 -7.75 -4.28 -16.48
N ASN A 162 -8.87 -4.26 -17.20
CA ASN A 162 -9.16 -5.20 -18.28
C ASN A 162 -8.37 -4.92 -19.58
N ARG A 163 -7.62 -3.81 -19.67
CA ARG A 163 -6.80 -3.42 -20.83
C ARG A 163 -5.30 -3.46 -20.57
N LEU A 164 -4.87 -3.79 -19.35
CA LEU A 164 -3.45 -3.98 -19.06
C LEU A 164 -2.92 -5.15 -19.92
N PRO A 165 -1.74 -5.00 -20.57
CA PRO A 165 -1.18 -6.05 -21.41
C PRO A 165 -1.02 -7.37 -20.65
N ASP A 166 -1.22 -8.49 -21.34
CA ASP A 166 -1.08 -9.84 -20.78
C ASP A 166 0.30 -10.09 -20.11
N GLU A 167 1.32 -9.27 -20.41
CA GLU A 167 2.63 -9.31 -19.77
C GLU A 167 2.61 -9.02 -18.25
N VAL A 168 1.69 -8.16 -17.77
CA VAL A 168 1.52 -7.90 -16.32
C VAL A 168 0.89 -9.11 -15.61
N PHE A 169 0.02 -9.84 -16.30
CA PHE A 169 -0.59 -11.09 -15.79
C PHE A 169 0.31 -12.31 -15.98
N ASN A 170 1.25 -12.31 -16.93
CA ASN A 170 2.17 -13.42 -17.16
C ASN A 170 3.28 -13.51 -16.11
N LEU A 171 3.61 -12.43 -15.40
CA LEU A 171 4.43 -12.48 -14.18
C LEU A 171 3.74 -13.21 -13.02
N MET A 172 2.41 -13.42 -13.07
CA MET A 172 1.63 -14.13 -12.05
C MET A 172 1.45 -15.63 -12.32
N LYS A 173 1.94 -16.15 -13.46
CA LYS A 173 1.72 -17.55 -13.89
C LYS A 173 2.92 -18.49 -13.73
N TYR A 174 4.06 -18.00 -13.24
CA TYR A 174 5.26 -18.82 -13.00
C TYR A 174 5.54 -19.08 -11.51
N SER A 175 4.51 -18.95 -10.66
CA SER A 175 4.56 -19.34 -9.25
C SER A 175 3.34 -20.14 -8.77
N THR A 176 2.62 -20.76 -9.71
CA THR A 176 2.42 -22.19 -9.56
C THR A 176 3.52 -22.83 -10.38
#